data_AF-A0AAV9G6J1-F1
#
_entry.id   AF-A0AAV9G6J1-F1
#
_cell.length_a   1.000
_cell.length_b   1.000
_cell.length_c   1.000
_cell.angle_alpha   90.00
_cell.angle_beta   90.00
_cell.angle_gamma   90.00
#
_symmetry.space_group_name_H-M   'P 1'
#
loop_
_entity.id
_entity.type
_entity.pdbx_description
1 polymer ?
#
loop_
_entity_poly.entity_id
_entity_poly.type
_entity_poly.pdbx_seq_one_letter_code
_entity_poly.pdbx_strand_id
1 'polypeptide(L)'
;MAAIVKTLREHALAAQSVRVAPDTMVDGEHQAVLVRAIGNVLAAEEAVFTFAQIIDGLPTADVAWDRLTHHLTGDHPLDEHEELCPGAMDKARELCGRWRTEMLAFDPKLLRAFCAATPGSPAFETRLFELVAVAVHQFAALVYQLDLRLHRGDVDAVVQWVDPLPADYTGPVLENTLPPTVFYHSLYTAADVYPEGISDMVGYWAEDRIFGGVVVFDRRAEEADATRPTNVYLHPNRKSVTGHVTQLRDEQQRALVDYLLAENPTTSTCPLPILVDRENRERVAPEVSIIKHSIFRDVWERKPLTTIEMDVAVRRPRRQIDHPEIFDTMLYSNMVLGNQLSEGLMRRVESGESPVYDPAIRERVIQELGKVEAKKEAERETEAPPQMRVAREENETTGSRDDGGRESSPEEGPKKREAHAGQDDRDGPSKADDEERRKRRREG
;
A
#
# COMPACT_ATOMS: atom_id res chain seq x y z
N MET A 1 -23.14 4.61 -22.28
CA MET A 1 -22.64 3.68 -21.25
C MET A 1 -23.15 2.25 -21.41
N ALA A 2 -24.45 1.99 -21.54
CA ALA A 2 -24.99 0.61 -21.65
C ALA A 2 -24.33 -0.27 -22.74
N ALA A 3 -24.09 0.28 -23.94
CA ALA A 3 -23.40 -0.46 -25.01
C ALA A 3 -21.96 -0.85 -24.65
N ILE A 4 -21.21 0.05 -24.00
CA ILE A 4 -19.83 -0.21 -23.55
C ILE A 4 -19.83 -1.30 -22.46
N VAL A 5 -20.73 -1.21 -21.48
CA VAL A 5 -20.88 -2.23 -20.43
C VAL A 5 -21.15 -3.60 -21.04
N LYS A 6 -22.07 -3.67 -22.01
CA LYS A 6 -22.36 -4.91 -22.72
C LYS A 6 -21.12 -5.48 -23.41
N THR A 7 -20.38 -4.66 -24.17
CA THR A 7 -19.15 -5.08 -24.84
C THR A 7 -18.09 -5.57 -23.85
N LEU A 8 -17.85 -4.83 -22.76
CA LEU A 8 -16.89 -5.25 -21.73
C LEU A 8 -17.31 -6.57 -21.08
N ARG A 9 -18.60 -6.76 -20.79
CA ARG A 9 -19.12 -8.02 -20.24
C ARG A 9 -18.93 -9.19 -21.22
N GLU A 10 -19.19 -8.99 -22.51
CA GLU A 10 -18.96 -10.00 -23.54
C GLU A 10 -17.48 -10.41 -23.60
N HIS A 11 -16.56 -9.43 -23.53
CA HIS A 11 -15.13 -9.69 -23.43
C HIS A 11 -14.74 -10.44 -22.14
N ALA A 12 -15.32 -10.05 -21.01
CA ALA A 12 -15.06 -10.68 -19.72
C ALA A 12 -15.51 -12.15 -19.69
N LEU A 13 -16.73 -12.43 -20.16
CA LEU A 13 -17.27 -13.78 -20.28
C LEU A 13 -16.46 -14.62 -21.27
N ALA A 14 -16.06 -14.06 -22.42
CA ALA A 14 -15.20 -14.75 -23.38
C ALA A 14 -13.84 -15.11 -22.75
N ALA A 15 -13.21 -14.18 -22.03
CA ALA A 15 -11.95 -14.42 -21.33
C ALA A 15 -12.09 -15.48 -20.23
N GLN A 16 -13.19 -15.48 -19.48
CA GLN A 16 -13.44 -16.49 -18.44
C GLN A 16 -13.68 -17.88 -19.04
N SER A 17 -14.44 -17.96 -20.14
CA SER A 17 -14.84 -19.24 -20.77
C SER A 17 -13.68 -20.09 -21.29
N VAL A 18 -12.52 -19.47 -21.53
CA VAL A 18 -11.32 -20.16 -22.03
C VAL A 18 -10.33 -20.52 -20.92
N ARG A 19 -10.61 -20.15 -19.66
CA ARG A 19 -9.72 -20.45 -18.54
C ARG A 19 -9.67 -21.95 -18.28
N VAL A 20 -8.50 -22.43 -17.89
CA VAL A 20 -8.24 -23.85 -17.64
C VAL A 20 -7.58 -24.05 -16.28
N ALA A 21 -7.79 -25.23 -15.71
CA ALA A 21 -7.12 -25.62 -14.47
C ALA A 21 -5.60 -25.80 -14.72
N PRO A 22 -4.75 -25.43 -13.75
CA PRO A 22 -3.30 -25.41 -13.95
C PRO A 22 -2.69 -26.81 -14.20
N ASP A 23 -3.30 -27.85 -13.63
CA ASP A 23 -2.92 -29.26 -13.81
C ASP A 23 -2.98 -29.75 -15.28
N THR A 24 -3.74 -29.05 -16.13
CA THR A 24 -3.87 -29.40 -17.55
C THR A 24 -2.72 -28.92 -18.43
N MET A 25 -1.90 -27.96 -17.96
CA MET A 25 -0.93 -27.25 -18.80
C MET A 25 0.44 -27.05 -18.17
N VAL A 26 0.55 -27.11 -16.85
CA VAL A 26 1.77 -26.79 -16.11
C VAL A 26 2.54 -28.08 -15.82
N ASP A 27 3.84 -28.10 -16.11
CA ASP A 27 4.69 -29.25 -15.77
C ASP A 27 4.88 -29.40 -14.26
N GLY A 28 5.39 -30.55 -13.82
CA GLY A 28 5.48 -30.89 -12.40
C GLY A 28 6.34 -29.94 -11.56
N GLU A 29 7.40 -29.36 -12.13
CA GLU A 29 8.28 -28.42 -11.40
C GLU A 29 7.59 -27.07 -11.23
N HIS A 30 7.06 -26.51 -12.32
CA HIS A 30 6.32 -25.26 -12.29
C HIS A 30 5.05 -25.37 -11.42
N GLN A 31 4.36 -26.52 -11.46
CA GLN A 31 3.18 -26.77 -10.64
C GLN A 31 3.53 -26.80 -9.16
N ALA A 32 4.64 -27.46 -8.78
CA ALA A 32 5.08 -27.49 -7.39
C ALA A 32 5.42 -26.07 -6.87
N VAL A 33 6.06 -25.23 -7.70
CA VAL A 33 6.35 -23.84 -7.33
C VAL A 33 5.07 -23.03 -7.18
N LEU A 34 4.15 -23.11 -8.15
CA LEU A 34 2.88 -22.39 -8.09
C LEU A 34 2.06 -22.80 -6.86
N VAL A 35 2.00 -24.10 -6.57
CA VAL A 35 1.28 -24.62 -5.40
C VAL A 35 1.90 -24.10 -4.11
N ARG A 36 3.23 -24.11 -4.00
CA ARG A 36 3.91 -23.54 -2.85
C ARG A 36 3.61 -22.05 -2.68
N ALA A 37 3.73 -21.27 -3.76
CA ALA A 37 3.52 -19.83 -3.72
C ALA A 37 2.11 -19.45 -3.28
N ILE A 38 1.08 -20.11 -3.83
CA ILE A 38 -0.31 -19.90 -3.41
C ILE A 38 -0.49 -20.33 -1.95
N GLY A 39 0.06 -21.50 -1.57
CA GLY A 39 -0.01 -22.00 -0.21
C GLY A 39 0.62 -21.05 0.83
N ASN A 40 1.77 -20.45 0.51
CA ASN A 40 2.43 -19.49 1.38
C ASN A 40 1.55 -18.25 1.59
N VAL A 41 0.98 -17.67 0.53
CA VAL A 41 0.09 -16.51 0.65
C VAL A 41 -1.18 -16.86 1.43
N LEU A 42 -1.83 -17.99 1.14
CA LEU A 42 -3.07 -18.39 1.84
C LEU A 42 -2.83 -18.75 3.31
N ALA A 43 -1.59 -19.08 3.69
CA ALA A 43 -1.19 -19.32 5.08
C ALA A 43 -0.79 -18.04 5.83
N ALA A 44 -0.61 -16.91 5.14
CA ALA A 44 -0.29 -15.63 5.77
C ALA A 44 -1.42 -15.18 6.70
N GLU A 45 -1.06 -14.53 7.81
CA GLU A 45 -2.04 -14.06 8.80
C GLU A 45 -3.02 -13.06 8.17
N GLU A 46 -2.52 -12.15 7.34
CA GLU A 46 -3.30 -11.18 6.58
C GLU A 46 -4.34 -11.84 5.67
N ALA A 47 -3.97 -12.94 5.00
CA ALA A 47 -4.86 -13.68 4.13
C ALA A 47 -5.94 -14.39 4.93
N VAL A 48 -5.57 -15.13 5.98
CA VAL A 48 -6.52 -15.80 6.87
C VAL A 48 -7.50 -14.80 7.48
N PHE A 49 -7.02 -13.64 7.96
CA PHE A 49 -7.86 -12.59 8.53
C PHE A 49 -8.79 -11.95 7.48
N THR A 50 -8.31 -11.76 6.25
CA THR A 50 -9.14 -11.25 5.15
C THR A 50 -10.25 -12.22 4.78
N PHE A 51 -9.95 -13.52 4.63
CA PHE A 51 -10.98 -14.52 4.35
C PHE A 51 -11.93 -14.72 5.53
N ALA A 52 -11.45 -14.59 6.77
CA ALA A 52 -12.30 -14.66 7.94
C ALA A 52 -13.37 -13.56 7.97
N GLN A 53 -13.03 -12.34 7.54
CA GLN A 53 -14.01 -11.26 7.36
C GLN A 53 -15.07 -11.59 6.31
N ILE A 54 -14.67 -12.18 5.18
CA ILE A 54 -15.62 -12.63 4.14
C ILE A 54 -16.56 -13.71 4.69
N ILE A 55 -16.02 -14.66 5.46
CA ILE A 55 -16.77 -15.76 6.09
C ILE A 55 -17.72 -15.25 7.17
N ASP A 56 -17.26 -14.28 7.96
CA ASP A 56 -18.11 -13.58 8.94
C ASP A 56 -19.28 -12.91 8.22
N GLY A 57 -19.02 -12.29 7.07
CA GLY A 57 -20.00 -11.61 6.25
C GLY A 57 -19.91 -10.09 6.37
N LEU A 58 -19.14 -9.58 7.34
CA LEU A 58 -18.79 -8.18 7.50
C LEU A 58 -17.28 -8.00 7.76
N PRO A 59 -16.64 -6.95 7.22
CA PRO A 59 -15.31 -6.56 7.65
C PRO A 59 -15.37 -6.00 9.07
N THR A 60 -14.25 -5.99 9.79
CA THR A 60 -14.18 -5.23 11.04
C THR A 60 -14.26 -3.74 10.76
N ALA A 61 -14.71 -2.94 11.74
CA ALA A 61 -14.83 -1.49 11.61
C ALA A 61 -13.52 -0.86 11.13
N ASP A 62 -12.39 -1.21 11.75
CA ASP A 62 -11.07 -0.69 11.37
C ASP A 62 -10.73 -0.97 9.90
N VAL A 63 -11.03 -2.17 9.41
CA VAL A 63 -10.76 -2.55 8.02
C VAL A 63 -11.70 -1.83 7.05
N ALA A 64 -12.96 -1.65 7.44
CA ALA A 64 -13.95 -0.97 6.62
C ALA A 64 -13.65 0.53 6.46
N TRP A 65 -13.18 1.16 7.55
CA TRP A 65 -12.78 2.56 7.59
C TRP A 65 -11.34 2.80 7.14
N ASP A 66 -10.51 1.77 6.99
CA ASP A 66 -9.20 1.85 6.33
C ASP A 66 -9.34 1.86 4.80
N ARG A 67 -9.95 2.94 4.28
CA ARG A 67 -10.13 3.16 2.85
C ARG A 67 -9.86 4.60 2.39
N LEU A 68 -9.52 4.76 1.11
CA LEU A 68 -9.28 6.08 0.51
C LEU A 68 -10.59 6.86 0.26
N THR A 69 -11.64 6.15 -0.15
CA THR A 69 -12.98 6.71 -0.35
C THR A 69 -14.00 5.80 0.33
N HIS A 70 -14.81 6.39 1.21
CA HIS A 70 -15.85 5.69 1.94
C HIS A 70 -17.20 6.00 1.30
N HIS A 71 -17.96 4.97 0.95
CA HIS A 71 -19.42 5.08 0.82
C HIS A 71 -20.11 4.85 2.16
N LEU A 72 -19.34 4.54 3.21
CA LEU A 72 -19.76 4.52 4.60
C LEU A 72 -19.79 5.98 5.09
N THR A 73 -20.94 6.42 5.59
CA THR A 73 -21.15 7.76 6.16
C THR A 73 -21.90 7.66 7.49
N GLY A 74 -22.07 8.78 8.19
CA GLY A 74 -22.87 8.87 9.42
C GLY A 74 -22.49 7.87 10.52
N ASP A 75 -23.49 7.51 11.32
CA ASP A 75 -23.42 6.50 12.38
C ASP A 75 -23.67 5.10 11.80
N HIS A 76 -22.79 4.67 10.90
CA HIS A 76 -22.95 3.40 10.20
C HIS A 76 -22.92 2.23 11.19
N PRO A 77 -23.85 1.26 11.16
CA PRO A 77 -23.90 0.13 12.10
C PRO A 77 -22.64 -0.75 12.13
N LEU A 78 -21.78 -0.59 11.13
CA LEU A 78 -20.50 -1.30 11.03
C LEU A 78 -19.48 -0.79 12.06
N ASP A 79 -19.70 0.40 12.63
CA ASP A 79 -18.89 0.97 13.71
C ASP A 79 -18.84 0.07 14.95
N GLU A 80 -19.89 -0.72 15.17
CA GLU A 80 -19.98 -1.64 16.31
C GLU A 80 -19.30 -2.99 16.04
N HIS A 81 -18.86 -3.27 14.80
CA HIS A 81 -18.23 -4.52 14.42
C HIS A 81 -16.71 -4.50 14.64
N GLU A 82 -16.28 -4.41 15.90
CA GLU A 82 -14.86 -4.30 16.28
C GLU A 82 -14.09 -5.62 16.12
N GLU A 83 -14.75 -6.75 16.39
CA GLU A 83 -14.14 -8.09 16.37
C GLU A 83 -14.95 -9.07 15.50
N LEU A 84 -14.26 -10.04 14.90
CA LEU A 84 -14.89 -11.12 14.15
C LEU A 84 -15.73 -12.02 15.06
N CYS A 85 -16.82 -12.59 14.53
CA CYS A 85 -17.61 -13.54 15.30
C CYS A 85 -16.85 -14.85 15.57
N PRO A 86 -17.17 -15.53 16.69
CA PRO A 86 -16.51 -16.79 17.04
C PRO A 86 -16.58 -17.83 15.91
N GLY A 87 -15.42 -18.40 15.56
CA GLY A 87 -15.29 -19.45 14.54
C GLY A 87 -14.95 -18.95 13.14
N ALA A 88 -15.04 -17.64 12.85
CA ALA A 88 -14.67 -17.09 11.54
C ALA A 88 -13.20 -17.36 11.18
N MET A 89 -12.27 -17.10 12.12
CA MET A 89 -10.84 -17.36 11.94
C MET A 89 -10.53 -18.85 11.76
N ASP A 90 -11.15 -19.72 12.55
CA ASP A 90 -10.92 -21.17 12.45
C ASP A 90 -11.44 -21.72 11.12
N LYS A 91 -12.59 -21.21 10.67
CA LYS A 91 -13.14 -21.59 9.37
C LYS A 91 -12.29 -21.07 8.21
N ALA A 92 -11.75 -19.86 8.31
CA ALA A 92 -10.80 -19.34 7.33
C ALA A 92 -9.55 -20.21 7.23
N ARG A 93 -8.94 -20.58 8.38
CA ARG A 93 -7.78 -21.50 8.40
C ARG A 93 -8.12 -22.86 7.79
N GLU A 94 -9.30 -23.40 8.08
CA GLU A 94 -9.77 -24.66 7.49
C GLU A 94 -9.88 -24.56 5.96
N LEU A 95 -10.55 -23.52 5.45
CA LEU A 95 -10.74 -23.33 4.01
C LEU A 95 -9.43 -23.06 3.30
N CYS A 96 -8.59 -22.18 3.85
CA CYS A 96 -7.24 -21.95 3.37
C CYS A 96 -6.47 -23.28 3.35
N GLY A 97 -6.37 -24.04 4.44
CA GLY A 97 -5.63 -25.32 4.46
C GLY A 97 -6.16 -26.40 3.51
N ARG A 98 -7.41 -26.31 3.08
CA ARG A 98 -8.08 -27.25 2.16
C ARG A 98 -8.07 -26.81 0.71
N TRP A 99 -7.46 -25.68 0.39
CA TRP A 99 -7.37 -25.19 -0.98
C TRP A 99 -6.71 -26.24 -1.90
N ARG A 100 -7.17 -26.29 -3.15
CA ARG A 100 -6.65 -27.18 -4.19
C ARG A 100 -6.59 -26.48 -5.54
N THR A 101 -5.71 -26.94 -6.41
CA THR A 101 -5.53 -26.41 -7.77
C THR A 101 -6.78 -26.51 -8.62
N GLU A 102 -7.61 -27.54 -8.40
CA GLU A 102 -8.86 -27.76 -9.15
C GLU A 102 -9.93 -26.70 -8.87
N MET A 103 -9.75 -25.90 -7.81
CA MET A 103 -10.64 -24.79 -7.50
C MET A 103 -10.35 -23.55 -8.36
N LEU A 104 -9.24 -23.53 -9.10
CA LEU A 104 -8.72 -22.35 -9.77
C LEU A 104 -8.68 -22.56 -11.29
N ALA A 105 -8.96 -21.50 -12.04
CA ALA A 105 -8.83 -21.49 -13.49
C ALA A 105 -8.05 -20.25 -13.96
N PHE A 106 -7.11 -20.44 -14.88
CA PHE A 106 -6.21 -19.38 -15.36
C PHE A 106 -6.28 -19.21 -16.87
N ASP A 107 -5.86 -18.05 -17.38
CA ASP A 107 -5.68 -17.85 -18.82
C ASP A 107 -4.60 -18.84 -19.33
N PRO A 108 -4.91 -19.69 -20.33
CA PRO A 108 -3.94 -20.57 -20.95
C PRO A 108 -2.68 -19.86 -21.47
N LYS A 109 -2.78 -18.59 -21.89
CA LYS A 109 -1.63 -17.80 -22.33
C LYS A 109 -0.69 -17.50 -21.17
N LEU A 110 -1.23 -17.12 -20.02
CA LEU A 110 -0.45 -16.86 -18.81
C LEU A 110 0.24 -18.14 -18.31
N LEU A 111 -0.47 -19.27 -18.28
CA LEU A 111 0.11 -20.56 -17.91
C LEU A 111 1.27 -20.96 -18.84
N ARG A 112 1.10 -20.81 -20.16
CA ARG A 112 2.18 -21.07 -21.13
C ARG A 112 3.36 -20.13 -20.94
N ALA A 113 3.12 -18.84 -20.71
CA ALA A 113 4.18 -17.87 -20.47
C ALA A 113 4.96 -18.19 -19.19
N PHE A 114 4.27 -18.62 -18.13
CA PHE A 114 4.90 -19.09 -16.90
C PHE A 114 5.78 -20.31 -17.13
N CYS A 115 5.28 -21.35 -17.83
CA CYS A 115 6.05 -22.58 -18.10
C CYS A 115 7.21 -22.36 -19.07
N ALA A 116 7.12 -21.36 -19.95
CA ALA A 116 8.18 -21.02 -20.90
C ALA A 116 9.30 -20.17 -20.27
N ALA A 117 9.06 -19.57 -19.11
CA ALA A 117 10.02 -18.70 -18.45
C ALA A 117 11.01 -19.51 -17.60
N THR A 118 12.29 -19.18 -17.66
CA THR A 118 13.32 -19.84 -16.85
C THR A 118 13.09 -19.54 -15.36
N PRO A 119 13.05 -20.55 -14.47
CA PRO A 119 12.94 -20.34 -13.03
C PRO A 119 14.00 -19.36 -12.50
N GLY A 120 13.57 -18.41 -11.65
CA GLY A 120 14.43 -17.34 -11.14
C GLY A 120 14.76 -16.22 -12.14
N SER A 121 14.18 -16.25 -13.35
CA SER A 121 14.21 -15.09 -14.23
C SER A 121 13.14 -14.07 -13.81
N PRO A 122 13.34 -12.77 -14.08
CA PRO A 122 12.31 -11.76 -13.83
C PRO A 122 10.96 -12.06 -14.52
N ALA A 123 11.00 -12.67 -15.72
CA ALA A 123 9.78 -13.05 -16.42
C ALA A 123 9.02 -14.13 -15.63
N PHE A 124 9.72 -15.15 -15.13
CA PHE A 124 9.14 -16.19 -14.29
C PHE A 124 8.54 -15.60 -13.00
N GLU A 125 9.27 -14.71 -12.33
CA GLU A 125 8.83 -14.06 -11.09
C GLU A 125 7.56 -13.24 -11.28
N THR A 126 7.51 -12.40 -12.32
CA THR A 126 6.31 -11.61 -12.64
C THR A 126 5.11 -12.52 -12.95
N ARG A 127 5.30 -13.59 -13.73
CA ARG A 127 4.18 -14.52 -14.05
C ARG A 127 3.72 -15.32 -12.84
N LEU A 128 4.65 -15.72 -11.97
CA LEU A 128 4.31 -16.36 -10.70
C LEU A 128 3.44 -15.43 -9.85
N PHE A 129 3.82 -14.16 -9.72
CA PHE A 129 3.03 -13.17 -8.99
C PHE A 129 1.65 -12.96 -9.64
N GLU A 130 1.57 -12.83 -10.97
CA GLU A 130 0.29 -12.72 -11.68
C GLU A 130 -0.64 -13.90 -11.39
N LEU A 131 -0.13 -15.14 -11.43
CA LEU A 131 -0.88 -16.34 -11.10
C LEU A 131 -1.33 -16.35 -9.63
N VAL A 132 -0.46 -15.96 -8.69
CA VAL A 132 -0.79 -15.90 -7.27
C VAL A 132 -1.87 -14.85 -6.98
N ALA A 133 -1.80 -13.67 -7.60
CA ALA A 133 -2.84 -12.64 -7.47
C ALA A 133 -4.19 -13.12 -8.00
N VAL A 134 -4.19 -13.77 -9.17
CA VAL A 134 -5.39 -14.37 -9.77
C VAL A 134 -5.96 -15.50 -8.90
N ALA A 135 -5.10 -16.28 -8.23
CA ALA A 135 -5.52 -17.34 -7.32
C ALA A 135 -6.20 -16.78 -6.07
N VAL A 136 -5.62 -15.77 -5.44
CA VAL A 136 -6.21 -15.08 -4.26
C VAL A 136 -7.54 -14.45 -4.61
N HIS A 137 -7.63 -13.77 -5.76
CA HIS A 137 -8.87 -13.18 -6.26
C HIS A 137 -9.99 -14.22 -6.40
N GLN A 138 -9.70 -15.32 -7.11
CA GLN A 138 -10.67 -16.40 -7.32
C GLN A 138 -11.06 -17.08 -6.01
N PHE A 139 -10.08 -17.32 -5.12
CA PHE A 139 -10.36 -17.94 -3.83
C PHE A 139 -11.26 -17.06 -2.96
N ALA A 140 -11.05 -15.74 -2.94
CA ALA A 140 -11.95 -14.80 -2.27
C ALA A 140 -13.37 -14.83 -2.86
N ALA A 141 -13.50 -14.84 -4.18
CA ALA A 141 -14.78 -14.95 -4.86
C ALA A 141 -15.50 -16.26 -4.48
N LEU A 142 -14.78 -17.39 -4.47
CA LEU A 142 -15.32 -18.68 -4.06
C LEU A 142 -15.75 -18.69 -2.59
N VAL A 143 -14.92 -18.17 -1.68
CA VAL A 143 -15.25 -18.09 -0.25
C VAL A 143 -16.51 -17.24 -0.03
N TYR A 144 -16.65 -16.13 -0.76
CA TYR A 144 -17.85 -15.30 -0.71
C TYR A 144 -19.09 -16.03 -1.22
N GLN A 145 -18.97 -16.78 -2.32
CA GLN A 145 -20.06 -17.56 -2.91
C GLN A 145 -20.53 -18.72 -2.02
N LEU A 146 -19.70 -19.20 -1.08
CA LEU A 146 -20.14 -20.16 -0.06
C LEU A 146 -21.18 -19.55 0.91
N ASP A 147 -21.26 -18.22 0.98
CA ASP A 147 -22.26 -17.45 1.73
C ASP A 147 -22.41 -17.92 3.19
N LEU A 148 -21.27 -18.18 3.87
CA LEU A 148 -21.27 -18.76 5.21
C LEU A 148 -21.88 -17.84 6.28
N ARG A 149 -21.72 -16.52 6.12
CA ARG A 149 -22.31 -15.45 6.94
C ARG A 149 -22.39 -15.79 8.44
N LEU A 150 -21.25 -16.03 9.07
CA LEU A 150 -21.20 -16.40 10.49
C LEU A 150 -21.58 -15.25 11.45
N HIS A 151 -21.66 -14.01 10.94
CA HIS A 151 -22.04 -12.85 11.70
C HIS A 151 -23.42 -13.03 12.33
N ARG A 152 -23.54 -12.68 13.63
CA ARG A 152 -24.78 -12.90 14.41
C ARG A 152 -25.83 -11.80 14.23
N GLY A 153 -25.43 -10.63 13.71
CA GLY A 153 -26.30 -9.50 13.42
C GLY A 153 -26.89 -9.52 12.01
N ASP A 154 -27.66 -8.48 11.68
CA ASP A 154 -28.27 -8.31 10.37
C ASP A 154 -27.28 -7.73 9.37
N VAL A 155 -26.55 -8.60 8.68
CA VAL A 155 -25.59 -8.23 7.63
C VAL A 155 -26.25 -7.38 6.55
N ASP A 156 -27.49 -7.69 6.16
CA ASP A 156 -28.16 -6.97 5.07
C ASP A 156 -28.53 -5.54 5.50
N ALA A 157 -28.95 -5.34 6.76
CA ALA A 157 -29.16 -4.00 7.30
C ALA A 157 -27.88 -3.16 7.34
N VAL A 158 -26.71 -3.79 7.58
CA VAL A 158 -25.42 -3.09 7.52
C VAL A 158 -25.04 -2.75 6.08
N VAL A 159 -25.19 -3.68 5.14
CA VAL A 159 -24.80 -3.47 3.73
C VAL A 159 -25.71 -2.46 3.03
N GLN A 160 -27.02 -2.47 3.35
CA GLN A 160 -28.02 -1.60 2.75
C GLN A 160 -28.24 -0.31 3.54
N TRP A 161 -27.40 -0.03 4.53
CA TRP A 161 -27.55 1.15 5.37
C TRP A 161 -27.43 2.43 4.53
N VAL A 162 -28.38 3.34 4.74
CA VAL A 162 -28.39 4.67 4.13
C VAL A 162 -28.43 5.69 5.25
N ASP A 163 -27.57 6.70 5.15
CA ASP A 163 -27.53 7.81 6.10
C ASP A 163 -28.91 8.48 6.20
N PRO A 164 -29.56 8.49 7.38
CA PRO A 164 -30.84 9.13 7.53
C PRO A 164 -30.69 10.63 7.27
N LEU A 165 -31.24 11.10 6.15
CA LEU A 165 -31.22 12.52 5.82
C LEU A 165 -32.00 13.32 6.86
N PRO A 166 -31.54 14.54 7.21
CA PRO A 166 -32.30 15.47 8.03
C PRO A 166 -33.70 15.69 7.46
N ALA A 167 -34.70 15.83 8.32
CA ALA A 167 -36.11 15.98 7.92
C ALA A 167 -36.37 17.22 7.03
N ASP A 168 -35.47 18.18 7.01
CA ASP A 168 -35.49 19.42 6.24
C ASP A 168 -34.55 19.42 5.01
N TYR A 169 -33.91 18.28 4.69
CA TYR A 169 -33.03 18.16 3.53
C TYR A 169 -33.83 18.31 2.23
N THR A 170 -33.58 19.41 1.52
CA THR A 170 -34.18 19.74 0.21
C THR A 170 -33.19 19.62 -0.96
N GLY A 171 -31.98 19.14 -0.68
CA GLY A 171 -30.96 18.90 -1.69
C GLY A 171 -31.28 17.67 -2.55
N PRO A 172 -30.60 17.51 -3.70
CA PRO A 172 -30.69 16.27 -4.46
C PRO A 172 -30.12 15.14 -3.61
N VAL A 173 -30.96 14.15 -3.27
CA VAL A 173 -30.47 12.85 -2.81
C VAL A 173 -29.67 12.29 -3.97
N LEU A 174 -28.34 12.37 -3.87
CA LEU A 174 -27.50 11.58 -4.73
C LEU A 174 -27.94 10.14 -4.48
N GLU A 175 -28.62 9.56 -5.47
CA GLU A 175 -28.84 8.12 -5.59
C GLU A 175 -27.46 7.50 -5.80
N ASN A 176 -26.61 7.60 -4.77
CA ASN A 176 -25.37 6.88 -4.66
C ASN A 176 -25.83 5.44 -4.59
N THR A 177 -25.71 4.73 -5.72
CA THR A 177 -25.82 3.28 -5.73
C THR A 177 -24.76 2.76 -4.80
N LEU A 178 -25.13 2.55 -3.54
CA LEU A 178 -24.28 1.92 -2.55
C LEU A 178 -23.76 0.63 -3.17
N PRO A 179 -22.47 0.33 -3.01
CA PRO A 179 -21.94 -0.94 -3.48
C PRO A 179 -22.80 -2.08 -2.93
N PRO A 180 -23.09 -3.11 -3.73
CA PRO A 180 -23.97 -4.21 -3.33
C PRO A 180 -23.35 -5.13 -2.25
N THR A 181 -22.16 -4.78 -1.77
CA THR A 181 -21.41 -5.43 -0.70
C THR A 181 -20.49 -4.40 -0.05
N VAL A 182 -20.17 -4.57 1.23
CA VAL A 182 -19.17 -3.77 1.96
C VAL A 182 -17.73 -4.16 1.59
N PHE A 183 -17.52 -5.32 0.97
CA PHE A 183 -16.23 -5.82 0.48
C PHE A 183 -15.94 -5.35 -0.95
N TYR A 184 -15.53 -4.09 -1.11
CA TYR A 184 -15.24 -3.51 -2.42
C TYR A 184 -13.97 -2.66 -2.41
N HIS A 185 -13.25 -2.65 -3.53
CA HIS A 185 -12.29 -1.59 -3.81
C HIS A 185 -13.02 -0.46 -4.55
N SER A 186 -12.77 0.80 -4.18
CA SER A 186 -13.51 1.98 -4.67
C SER A 186 -13.60 2.09 -6.20
N LEU A 187 -12.53 1.72 -6.90
CA LEU A 187 -12.48 1.72 -8.37
C LEU A 187 -12.77 0.38 -9.06
N TYR A 188 -12.97 -0.73 -8.32
CA TYR A 188 -13.29 -2.04 -8.90
C TYR A 188 -14.71 -2.48 -8.49
N THR A 189 -15.70 -1.71 -8.93
CA THR A 189 -17.12 -1.86 -8.56
C THR A 189 -18.03 -2.28 -9.73
N ALA A 190 -17.45 -2.76 -10.83
CA ALA A 190 -18.16 -3.06 -12.07
C ALA A 190 -18.78 -4.48 -12.10
N ALA A 191 -19.58 -4.84 -11.09
CA ALA A 191 -20.23 -6.17 -11.02
C ALA A 191 -21.14 -6.51 -12.22
N ASP A 192 -21.65 -5.50 -12.93
CA ASP A 192 -22.41 -5.68 -14.18
C ASP A 192 -21.52 -6.05 -15.38
N VAL A 193 -20.21 -5.84 -15.29
CA VAL A 193 -19.21 -6.26 -16.28
C VAL A 193 -18.56 -7.57 -15.89
N TYR A 194 -18.32 -7.77 -14.60
CA TYR A 194 -17.54 -8.89 -14.10
C TYR A 194 -18.22 -10.26 -14.35
N PRO A 195 -17.45 -11.31 -14.70
CA PRO A 195 -18.02 -12.62 -14.99
C PRO A 195 -18.75 -13.26 -13.79
N GLU A 196 -18.16 -13.18 -12.58
CA GLU A 196 -18.73 -13.67 -11.32
C GLU A 196 -19.46 -12.56 -10.53
N GLY A 197 -19.68 -11.40 -11.17
CA GLY A 197 -20.46 -10.28 -10.65
C GLY A 197 -19.87 -9.69 -9.36
N ILE A 198 -20.66 -9.72 -8.29
CA ILE A 198 -20.26 -9.18 -6.98
C ILE A 198 -19.07 -9.94 -6.42
N SER A 199 -18.95 -11.24 -6.69
CA SER A 199 -17.86 -12.08 -6.17
C SER A 199 -16.49 -11.58 -6.64
N ASP A 200 -16.39 -11.08 -7.88
CA ASP A 200 -15.15 -10.47 -8.39
C ASP A 200 -14.85 -9.13 -7.67
N MET A 201 -15.86 -8.36 -7.25
CA MET A 201 -15.63 -7.16 -6.42
C MET A 201 -14.97 -7.54 -5.09
N VAL A 202 -15.44 -8.63 -4.47
CA VAL A 202 -14.87 -9.18 -3.24
C VAL A 202 -13.45 -9.68 -3.48
N GLY A 203 -13.19 -10.29 -4.65
CA GLY A 203 -11.86 -10.68 -5.10
C GLY A 203 -10.88 -9.51 -5.12
N TYR A 204 -11.26 -8.39 -5.76
CA TYR A 204 -10.42 -7.18 -5.78
C TYR A 204 -10.22 -6.57 -4.40
N TRP A 205 -11.25 -6.61 -3.55
CA TRP A 205 -11.11 -6.17 -2.16
C TRP A 205 -10.12 -7.04 -1.39
N ALA A 206 -10.18 -8.36 -1.55
CA ALA A 206 -9.27 -9.27 -0.89
C ALA A 206 -7.82 -9.07 -1.34
N GLU A 207 -7.58 -8.85 -2.64
CA GLU A 207 -6.25 -8.47 -3.15
C GLU A 207 -5.72 -7.20 -2.47
N ASP A 208 -6.54 -6.16 -2.37
CA ASP A 208 -6.16 -4.91 -1.73
C ASP A 208 -5.80 -5.08 -0.24
N ARG A 209 -6.52 -5.95 0.46
CA ARG A 209 -6.22 -6.25 1.87
C ARG A 209 -4.97 -7.12 2.02
N ILE A 210 -4.79 -8.13 1.18
CA ILE A 210 -3.71 -9.12 1.29
C ILE A 210 -2.40 -8.59 0.72
N PHE A 211 -2.41 -8.06 -0.50
CA PHE A 211 -1.20 -7.56 -1.16
C PHE A 211 -0.89 -6.10 -0.84
N GLY A 212 -1.87 -5.33 -0.33
CA GLY A 212 -1.76 -3.89 -0.14
C GLY A 212 -2.28 -3.06 -1.33
N GLY A 213 -2.83 -3.72 -2.35
CA GLY A 213 -3.51 -3.11 -3.49
C GLY A 213 -3.93 -4.19 -4.51
N VAL A 214 -4.80 -3.84 -5.44
CA VAL A 214 -5.11 -4.73 -6.58
C VAL A 214 -3.88 -4.85 -7.47
N VAL A 215 -3.49 -6.08 -7.80
CA VAL A 215 -2.25 -6.35 -8.54
C VAL A 215 -2.51 -6.23 -10.04
N VAL A 216 -1.79 -5.33 -10.70
CA VAL A 216 -1.91 -5.04 -12.14
C VAL A 216 -0.54 -4.94 -12.81
N PHE A 217 -0.51 -5.08 -14.14
CA PHE A 217 0.72 -5.26 -14.92
C PHE A 217 0.75 -4.32 -16.12
N ASP A 218 1.93 -3.83 -16.48
CA ASP A 218 2.14 -3.07 -17.72
C ASP A 218 2.12 -4.00 -18.93
N ARG A 219 1.00 -4.06 -19.65
CA ARG A 219 0.83 -4.94 -20.82
C ARG A 219 1.56 -4.44 -22.06
N ARG A 220 1.93 -3.16 -22.16
CA ARG A 220 2.70 -2.64 -23.31
C ARG A 220 4.13 -3.16 -23.32
N ALA A 221 4.75 -3.23 -22.15
CA ALA A 221 6.10 -3.77 -22.02
C ALA A 221 6.15 -5.23 -22.50
N GLU A 222 5.11 -6.02 -22.20
CA GLU A 222 4.96 -7.40 -22.68
C GLU A 222 4.72 -7.50 -24.20
N GLU A 223 3.89 -6.61 -24.75
CA GLU A 223 3.64 -6.55 -26.20
C GLU A 223 4.87 -6.13 -27.00
N ALA A 224 5.68 -5.22 -26.46
CA ALA A 224 6.87 -4.70 -27.12
C ALA A 224 8.03 -5.72 -27.12
N ASP A 225 8.17 -6.47 -26.03
CA ASP A 225 9.16 -7.54 -25.89
C ASP A 225 8.67 -8.58 -24.87
N ALA A 226 8.21 -9.74 -25.37
CA ALA A 226 7.74 -10.84 -24.54
C ALA A 226 8.82 -11.42 -23.61
N THR A 227 10.09 -11.13 -23.87
CA THR A 227 11.22 -11.53 -23.01
C THR A 227 11.54 -10.51 -21.93
N ARG A 228 11.01 -9.28 -22.03
CA ARG A 228 11.18 -8.24 -21.03
C ARG A 228 10.12 -8.40 -19.94
N PRO A 229 10.52 -8.60 -18.68
CA PRO A 229 9.57 -8.67 -17.57
C PRO A 229 8.80 -7.36 -17.44
N THR A 230 7.50 -7.46 -17.27
CA THR A 230 6.68 -6.30 -16.90
C THR A 230 6.88 -6.06 -15.41
N ASN A 231 6.98 -4.79 -15.02
CA ASN A 231 7.03 -4.44 -13.61
C ASN A 231 5.62 -4.61 -13.01
N VAL A 232 5.54 -5.01 -11.74
CA VAL A 232 4.28 -5.21 -11.02
C VAL A 232 3.86 -3.91 -10.36
N TYR A 233 2.57 -3.61 -10.48
CA TYR A 233 1.96 -2.43 -9.88
C TYR A 233 0.89 -2.86 -8.88
N LEU A 234 0.76 -2.11 -7.80
CA LEU A 234 -0.36 -2.19 -6.87
C LEU A 234 -1.27 -0.98 -7.07
N HIS A 235 -2.56 -1.20 -7.01
CA HIS A 235 -3.56 -0.15 -6.93
C HIS A 235 -4.17 -0.17 -5.52
N PRO A 236 -3.65 0.64 -4.57
CA PRO A 236 -4.11 0.64 -3.19
C PRO A 236 -5.43 1.38 -3.04
N ASN A 237 -6.21 0.98 -2.05
CA ASN A 237 -7.41 1.68 -1.62
C ASN A 237 -7.43 1.96 -0.12
N ARG A 238 -6.29 1.86 0.59
CA ARG A 238 -6.19 2.12 2.03
C ARG A 238 -6.21 3.61 2.37
N LYS A 239 -6.60 3.94 3.60
CA LYS A 239 -6.60 5.31 4.10
C LYS A 239 -5.17 5.81 4.24
N SER A 240 -4.95 7.10 3.96
CA SER A 240 -3.62 7.72 4.07
C SER A 240 -2.52 7.06 3.22
N VAL A 241 -2.93 6.30 2.19
CA VAL A 241 -2.07 5.80 1.12
C VAL A 241 -2.47 6.51 -0.18
N THR A 242 -1.61 6.43 -1.20
CA THR A 242 -1.91 6.92 -2.55
C THR A 242 -3.08 6.16 -3.19
N GLY A 243 -3.91 6.87 -3.95
CA GLY A 243 -4.93 6.26 -4.81
C GLY A 243 -4.43 5.91 -6.21
N HIS A 244 -3.16 6.22 -6.51
CA HIS A 244 -2.56 5.94 -7.81
C HIS A 244 -2.07 4.51 -7.93
N VAL A 245 -2.14 3.99 -9.17
CA VAL A 245 -1.53 2.72 -9.55
C VAL A 245 -0.01 2.89 -9.45
N THR A 246 0.61 2.17 -8.53
CA THR A 246 1.96 2.45 -8.06
C THR A 246 2.86 1.25 -8.32
N GLN A 247 3.98 1.48 -9.01
CA GLN A 247 4.95 0.44 -9.31
C GLN A 247 5.64 -0.03 -8.02
N LEU A 248 5.83 -1.34 -7.90
CA LEU A 248 6.66 -1.91 -6.85
C LEU A 248 8.14 -1.64 -7.13
N ARG A 249 8.90 -1.44 -6.05
CA ARG A 249 10.35 -1.31 -6.11
C ARG A 249 10.98 -2.71 -6.19
N ASP A 250 12.18 -2.80 -6.75
CA ASP A 250 12.88 -4.07 -6.95
C ASP A 250 13.03 -4.88 -5.65
N GLU A 251 13.27 -4.21 -4.53
CA GLU A 251 13.38 -4.83 -3.22
C GLU A 251 12.04 -5.32 -2.67
N GLN A 252 10.92 -4.63 -2.97
CA GLN A 252 9.58 -5.08 -2.58
C GLN A 252 9.19 -6.33 -3.38
N GLN A 253 9.51 -6.35 -4.67
CA GLN A 253 9.28 -7.51 -5.53
C GLN A 253 10.14 -8.69 -5.10
N ARG A 254 11.43 -8.46 -4.86
CA ARG A 254 12.35 -9.51 -4.42
C ARG A 254 11.90 -10.11 -3.08
N ALA A 255 11.57 -9.28 -2.10
CA ALA A 255 11.08 -9.76 -0.81
C ALA A 255 9.83 -10.64 -0.96
N LEU A 256 8.91 -10.25 -1.85
CA LEU A 256 7.74 -11.07 -2.15
C LEU A 256 8.09 -12.38 -2.85
N VAL A 257 8.93 -12.35 -3.89
CA VAL A 257 9.37 -13.56 -4.60
C VAL A 257 10.05 -14.53 -3.63
N ASP A 258 10.96 -14.04 -2.79
CA ASP A 258 11.65 -14.84 -1.77
C ASP A 258 10.64 -15.50 -0.82
N TYR A 259 9.58 -14.78 -0.42
CA TYR A 259 8.49 -15.31 0.38
C TYR A 259 7.64 -16.36 -0.37
N LEU A 260 7.30 -16.11 -1.63
CA LEU A 260 6.52 -17.05 -2.47
C LEU A 260 7.27 -18.36 -2.69
N LEU A 261 8.60 -18.31 -2.81
CA LEU A 261 9.43 -19.48 -3.08
C LEU A 261 9.89 -20.22 -1.81
N ALA A 262 9.77 -19.59 -0.64
CA ALA A 262 10.22 -20.14 0.64
C ALA A 262 9.60 -21.52 0.93
N GLU A 263 10.44 -22.50 1.28
CA GLU A 263 10.00 -23.85 1.65
C GLU A 263 9.28 -23.87 3.00
N ASN A 264 9.67 -22.97 3.92
CA ASN A 264 9.10 -22.85 5.25
C ASN A 264 8.71 -21.39 5.54
N PRO A 265 7.47 -20.96 5.24
CA PRO A 265 7.05 -19.57 5.39
C PRO A 265 7.10 -19.08 6.84
N THR A 266 7.03 -19.98 7.84
CA THR A 266 7.14 -19.62 9.27
C THR A 266 8.52 -19.10 9.68
N THR A 267 9.54 -19.30 8.84
CA THR A 267 10.91 -18.82 9.10
C THR A 267 11.27 -17.57 8.31
N SER A 268 10.43 -17.18 7.35
CA SER A 268 10.60 -15.99 6.54
C SER A 268 9.70 -14.87 7.05
N THR A 269 10.20 -13.64 7.07
CA THR A 269 9.36 -12.48 7.40
C THR A 269 8.35 -12.27 6.26
N CYS A 270 7.06 -12.37 6.57
CA CYS A 270 5.99 -12.11 5.61
C CYS A 270 6.08 -10.64 5.11
N PRO A 271 6.22 -10.38 3.80
CA PRO A 271 6.25 -9.03 3.26
C PRO A 271 4.85 -8.46 2.99
N LEU A 272 3.80 -9.23 3.28
CA LEU A 272 2.40 -8.85 3.04
C LEU A 272 1.79 -8.20 4.30
N PRO A 273 0.98 -7.14 4.15
CA PRO A 273 0.68 -6.44 2.91
C PRO A 273 1.83 -5.51 2.51
N ILE A 274 2.06 -5.34 1.20
CA ILE A 274 3.06 -4.38 0.70
C ILE A 274 2.42 -3.00 0.71
N LEU A 275 2.74 -2.21 1.75
CA LEU A 275 2.29 -0.82 1.83
C LEU A 275 3.20 0.05 0.97
N VAL A 276 2.65 0.57 -0.12
CA VAL A 276 3.37 1.56 -0.94
C VAL A 276 3.57 2.83 -0.13
N ASP A 277 4.78 3.36 -0.19
CA ASP A 277 5.18 4.55 0.56
C ASP A 277 5.65 5.63 -0.42
N ARG A 278 6.20 6.72 0.12
CA ARG A 278 6.70 7.87 -0.66
C ARG A 278 7.90 7.56 -1.58
N GLU A 279 8.64 6.48 -1.32
CA GLU A 279 9.76 6.05 -2.16
C GLU A 279 9.29 5.31 -3.40
N ASN A 280 8.04 4.84 -3.46
CA ASN A 280 7.43 4.37 -4.69
C ASN A 280 7.09 5.56 -5.60
N ARG A 281 7.93 5.85 -6.59
CA ARG A 281 7.82 7.09 -7.41
C ARG A 281 6.95 6.94 -8.63
N GLU A 282 7.02 5.79 -9.28
CA GLU A 282 6.32 5.53 -10.52
C GLU A 282 4.84 5.29 -10.23
N ARG A 283 4.08 6.41 -10.22
CA ARG A 283 2.65 6.46 -9.93
C ARG A 283 1.89 6.89 -11.17
N VAL A 284 0.89 6.10 -11.54
CA VAL A 284 0.02 6.36 -12.67
C VAL A 284 -1.39 6.58 -12.15
N ALA A 285 -1.96 7.72 -12.52
CA ALA A 285 -3.34 8.05 -12.16
C ALA A 285 -4.30 6.97 -12.72
N PRO A 286 -5.23 6.43 -11.90
CA PRO A 286 -6.04 5.29 -12.28
C PRO A 286 -6.89 5.57 -13.52
N GLU A 287 -7.30 6.81 -13.74
CA GLU A 287 -8.14 7.28 -14.85
C GLU A 287 -7.49 7.09 -16.22
N VAL A 288 -6.16 7.10 -16.28
CA VAL A 288 -5.40 6.96 -17.54
C VAL A 288 -4.56 5.69 -17.59
N SER A 289 -4.49 4.92 -16.49
CA SER A 289 -3.66 3.72 -16.39
C SER A 289 -3.95 2.68 -17.48
N ILE A 290 -5.22 2.35 -17.73
CA ILE A 290 -5.61 1.40 -18.79
C ILE A 290 -5.37 1.99 -20.19
N ILE A 291 -5.96 3.16 -20.48
CA ILE A 291 -6.03 3.68 -21.85
C ILE A 291 -4.67 4.21 -22.32
N LYS A 292 -3.96 4.96 -21.46
CA LYS A 292 -2.71 5.64 -21.81
C LYS A 292 -1.47 4.84 -21.46
N HIS A 293 -1.52 3.96 -20.47
CA HIS A 293 -0.35 3.20 -20.01
C HIS A 293 -0.49 1.69 -20.19
N SER A 294 -1.66 1.17 -20.57
CA SER A 294 -1.93 -0.28 -20.65
C SER A 294 -1.59 -1.04 -19.36
N ILE A 295 -1.80 -0.40 -18.21
CA ILE A 295 -1.60 -1.01 -16.90
C ILE A 295 -2.93 -1.58 -16.42
N PHE A 296 -3.07 -2.90 -16.55
CA PHE A 296 -4.25 -3.68 -16.13
C PHE A 296 -3.88 -5.16 -16.01
N ARG A 297 -4.62 -5.90 -15.17
CA ARG A 297 -4.62 -7.35 -15.24
C ARG A 297 -5.55 -7.81 -16.35
N ASP A 298 -6.81 -7.41 -16.27
CA ASP A 298 -7.85 -7.72 -17.25
C ASP A 298 -8.37 -6.41 -17.85
N VAL A 299 -8.50 -6.31 -19.18
CA VAL A 299 -8.88 -5.04 -19.85
C VAL A 299 -10.26 -4.51 -19.41
N TRP A 300 -11.11 -5.39 -18.88
CA TRP A 300 -12.47 -5.11 -18.43
C TRP A 300 -12.57 -4.86 -16.91
N GLU A 301 -11.46 -4.88 -16.16
CA GLU A 301 -11.44 -4.75 -14.70
C GLU A 301 -12.02 -3.42 -14.19
N ARG A 302 -11.99 -2.37 -15.02
CA ARG A 302 -12.51 -1.02 -14.71
C ARG A 302 -13.26 -0.46 -15.92
N LYS A 303 -14.38 0.21 -15.66
CA LYS A 303 -15.14 0.91 -16.72
C LYS A 303 -14.37 2.15 -17.18
N PRO A 304 -14.42 2.50 -18.47
CA PRO A 304 -13.91 3.79 -18.92
C PRO A 304 -14.74 4.91 -18.29
N LEU A 305 -14.06 5.98 -17.91
CA LEU A 305 -14.72 7.18 -17.40
C LEU A 305 -15.52 7.88 -18.49
N THR A 306 -16.67 8.43 -18.10
CA THR A 306 -17.39 9.41 -18.91
C THR A 306 -16.59 10.71 -19.03
N THR A 307 -16.93 11.54 -20.02
CA THR A 307 -16.30 12.86 -20.20
C THR A 307 -16.42 13.74 -18.95
N ILE A 308 -17.55 13.65 -18.24
CA ILE A 308 -17.79 14.43 -17.01
C ILE A 308 -16.89 13.91 -15.88
N GLU A 309 -16.82 12.60 -15.67
CA GLU A 309 -15.95 12.01 -14.65
C GLU A 309 -14.48 12.31 -14.92
N MET A 310 -14.06 12.25 -16.19
CA MET A 310 -12.70 12.63 -16.60
C MET A 310 -12.44 14.12 -16.32
N ASP A 311 -13.37 15.02 -16.67
CA ASP A 311 -13.23 16.46 -16.40
C ASP A 311 -13.14 16.75 -14.90
N VAL A 312 -13.93 16.06 -14.08
CA VAL A 312 -13.85 16.14 -12.62
C VAL A 312 -12.49 15.65 -12.14
N ALA A 313 -12.03 14.49 -12.61
CA ALA A 313 -10.76 13.89 -12.20
C ALA A 313 -9.56 14.80 -12.50
N VAL A 314 -9.47 15.34 -13.73
CA VAL A 314 -8.33 16.21 -14.12
C VAL A 314 -8.33 17.57 -13.42
N ARG A 315 -9.47 18.02 -12.89
CA ARG A 315 -9.59 19.28 -12.14
C ARG A 315 -9.39 19.11 -10.64
N ARG A 316 -9.26 17.88 -10.13
CA ARG A 316 -9.06 17.67 -8.69
C ARG A 316 -7.73 18.30 -8.24
N PRO A 317 -7.71 18.97 -7.07
CA PRO A 317 -6.46 19.43 -6.48
C PRO A 317 -5.50 18.26 -6.32
N ARG A 318 -4.28 18.39 -6.84
CA ARG A 318 -3.26 17.36 -6.73
C ARG A 318 -2.77 17.30 -5.29
N ARG A 319 -2.83 16.12 -4.68
CA ARG A 319 -2.29 15.86 -3.36
C ARG A 319 -0.84 15.41 -3.48
N GLN A 320 0.00 15.86 -2.56
CA GLN A 320 1.40 15.44 -2.50
C GLN A 320 1.56 13.93 -2.32
N ILE A 321 0.61 13.27 -1.64
CA ILE A 321 0.62 11.81 -1.50
C ILE A 321 0.46 11.11 -2.85
N ASP A 322 -0.30 11.65 -3.79
CA ASP A 322 -0.49 11.03 -5.10
C ASP A 322 0.59 11.49 -6.10
N HIS A 323 1.20 12.65 -5.82
CA HIS A 323 2.18 13.36 -6.63
C HIS A 323 3.40 13.79 -5.80
N PRO A 324 4.32 12.86 -5.48
CA PRO A 324 5.49 13.16 -4.64
C PRO A 324 6.37 14.29 -5.22
N GLU A 325 6.38 14.47 -6.54
CA GLU A 325 7.14 15.50 -7.27
C GLU A 325 6.69 16.95 -7.00
N ILE A 326 5.49 17.15 -6.45
CA ILE A 326 4.99 18.50 -6.13
C ILE A 326 5.87 19.17 -5.09
N PHE A 327 6.39 18.40 -4.13
CA PHE A 327 7.25 18.94 -3.09
C PHE A 327 8.58 19.45 -3.66
N ASP A 328 9.19 18.68 -4.55
CA ASP A 328 10.41 19.07 -5.25
C ASP A 328 10.20 20.34 -6.05
N THR A 329 9.09 20.41 -6.78
CA THR A 329 8.72 21.60 -7.56
C THR A 329 8.58 22.84 -6.68
N MET A 330 7.98 22.68 -5.50
CA MET A 330 7.78 23.75 -4.54
C MET A 330 9.10 24.22 -3.92
N LEU A 331 10.02 23.29 -3.59
CA LEU A 331 11.37 23.63 -3.14
C LEU A 331 12.17 24.34 -4.23
N TYR A 332 12.18 23.79 -5.45
CA TYR A 332 12.87 24.37 -6.60
C TYR A 332 12.38 25.78 -6.90
N SER A 333 11.06 26.00 -6.91
CA SER A 333 10.48 27.32 -7.19
C SER A 333 10.93 28.35 -6.17
N ASN A 334 10.94 28.01 -4.88
CA ASN A 334 11.41 28.93 -3.84
C ASN A 334 12.91 29.24 -4.00
N MET A 335 13.73 28.22 -4.24
CA MET A 335 15.17 28.40 -4.45
C MET A 335 15.50 29.24 -5.69
N VAL A 336 14.85 28.98 -6.83
CA VAL A 336 15.08 29.72 -8.08
C VAL A 336 14.66 31.18 -7.95
N LEU A 337 13.59 31.45 -7.21
CA LEU A 337 13.12 32.81 -6.96
C LEU A 337 13.92 33.53 -5.87
N GLY A 338 14.90 32.87 -5.24
CA GLY A 338 15.70 33.44 -4.15
C GLY A 338 14.91 33.62 -2.85
N ASN A 339 13.77 32.95 -2.71
CA ASN A 339 12.97 32.99 -1.49
C ASN A 339 13.62 32.09 -0.44
N GLN A 340 13.65 32.56 0.81
CA GLN A 340 14.01 31.70 1.93
C GLN A 340 12.94 30.61 2.09
N LEU A 341 13.40 29.36 2.29
CA LEU A 341 12.50 28.28 2.66
C LEU A 341 11.89 28.56 4.04
N SER A 342 10.58 28.38 4.17
CA SER A 342 9.93 28.52 5.47
C SER A 342 10.45 27.47 6.45
N GLU A 343 10.43 27.77 7.75
CA GLU A 343 10.83 26.81 8.79
C GLU A 343 10.04 25.48 8.71
N GLY A 344 8.77 25.55 8.28
CA GLY A 344 7.96 24.35 8.02
C GLY A 344 8.50 23.48 6.89
N LEU A 345 8.94 24.08 5.79
CA LEU A 345 9.56 23.33 4.68
C LEU A 345 10.91 22.74 5.09
N MET A 346 11.72 23.50 5.82
CA MET A 346 13.02 23.05 6.33
C MET A 346 12.88 21.85 7.25
N ARG A 347 11.96 21.89 8.23
CA ARG A 347 11.69 20.74 9.11
C ARG A 347 11.25 19.49 8.36
N ARG A 348 10.47 19.63 7.29
CA ARG A 348 10.01 18.50 6.47
C ARG A 348 11.12 17.87 5.63
N VAL A 349 12.11 18.66 5.22
CA VAL A 349 13.33 18.17 4.58
C VAL A 349 14.22 17.46 5.61
N GLU A 350 14.47 18.08 6.76
CA GLU A 350 15.34 17.56 7.83
C GLU A 350 14.82 16.25 8.43
N SER A 351 13.52 16.16 8.70
CA SER A 351 12.86 14.93 9.19
C SER A 351 12.78 13.82 8.13
N GLY A 352 13.12 14.15 6.88
CA GLY A 352 12.90 13.29 5.74
C GLY A 352 11.43 13.04 5.44
N GLU A 353 10.46 13.69 6.12
CA GLU A 353 9.00 13.52 5.93
C GLU A 353 8.60 13.65 4.46
N SER A 354 9.23 14.59 3.77
CA SER A 354 9.13 14.74 2.32
C SER A 354 10.53 14.84 1.72
N PRO A 355 11.12 13.71 1.30
CA PRO A 355 12.45 13.72 0.72
C PRO A 355 12.47 14.53 -0.56
N VAL A 356 13.59 15.21 -0.80
CA VAL A 356 13.84 15.93 -2.05
C VAL A 356 14.37 14.92 -3.06
N TYR A 357 13.64 14.70 -4.14
CA TYR A 357 13.87 13.53 -4.98
C TYR A 357 14.69 13.82 -6.23
N ASP A 358 14.55 15.01 -6.80
CA ASP A 358 15.48 15.51 -7.82
C ASP A 358 16.87 15.72 -7.18
N PRO A 359 17.93 15.02 -7.64
CA PRO A 359 19.27 15.12 -7.07
C PRO A 359 19.87 16.53 -7.15
N ALA A 360 19.55 17.30 -8.19
CA ALA A 360 20.03 18.66 -8.35
C ALA A 360 19.31 19.63 -7.40
N ILE A 361 18.02 19.39 -7.15
CA ILE A 361 17.26 20.13 -6.12
C ILE A 361 17.79 19.74 -4.73
N ARG A 362 18.01 18.46 -4.48
CA ARG A 362 18.52 17.93 -3.20
C ARG A 362 19.87 18.52 -2.82
N GLU A 363 20.82 18.54 -3.75
CA GLU A 363 22.16 19.12 -3.53
C GLU A 363 22.06 20.62 -3.19
N ARG A 364 21.22 21.38 -3.91
CA ARG A 364 21.00 22.80 -3.60
C ARG A 364 20.34 23.01 -2.24
N VAL A 365 19.37 22.17 -1.88
CA VAL A 365 18.70 22.23 -0.58
C VAL A 365 19.69 21.96 0.55
N ILE A 366 20.58 20.97 0.40
CA ILE A 366 21.67 20.69 1.36
C ILE A 366 22.60 21.90 1.52
N GLN A 367 22.98 22.54 0.41
CA GLN A 367 23.83 23.74 0.45
C GLN A 367 23.15 24.93 1.16
N GLU A 368 21.85 25.13 0.95
CA GLU A 368 21.09 26.19 1.66
C GLU A 368 20.90 25.86 3.14
N LEU A 369 20.64 24.60 3.50
CA LEU A 369 20.62 24.14 4.90
C LEU A 369 21.93 24.46 5.62
N GLY A 370 23.08 24.14 5.01
CA GLY A 370 24.39 24.45 5.57
C GLY A 370 24.64 25.95 5.78
N LYS A 371 24.11 26.82 4.91
CA LYS A 371 24.20 28.29 5.09
C LYS A 371 23.35 28.78 6.27
N VAL A 372 22.16 28.21 6.46
CA VAL A 372 21.27 28.56 7.57
C VAL A 372 21.85 28.11 8.91
N GLU A 373 22.43 26.91 8.96
CA GLU A 373 23.13 26.42 10.16
C GLU A 373 24.34 27.27 10.52
N ALA A 374 25.20 27.59 9.54
CA ALA A 374 26.35 28.47 9.76
C ALA A 374 25.94 29.87 10.24
N LYS A 375 24.82 30.40 9.73
CA LYS A 375 24.26 31.69 10.19
C LYS A 375 23.77 31.61 11.64
N LYS A 376 23.03 30.54 12.00
CA LYS A 376 22.55 30.32 13.38
C LYS A 376 23.72 30.14 14.36
N GLU A 377 24.79 29.49 13.94
CA GLU A 377 26.00 29.30 14.76
C GLU A 377 26.73 30.64 15.00
N ALA A 378 26.89 31.46 13.96
CA ALA A 378 27.45 32.80 14.08
C ALA A 378 26.61 33.73 14.98
N GLU A 379 25.27 33.62 14.93
CA GLU A 379 24.35 34.35 15.81
C GLU A 379 24.47 33.88 17.27
N ARG A 380 24.63 32.57 17.52
CA ARG A 380 24.89 32.02 18.86
C ARG A 380 26.25 32.44 19.43
N GLU A 381 27.28 32.53 18.60
CA GLU A 381 28.61 33.01 19.03
C GLU A 381 28.63 34.51 19.34
N THR A 382 27.75 35.30 18.72
CA THR A 382 27.61 36.74 18.98
C THR A 382 26.70 37.05 20.16
N GLU A 383 25.73 36.18 20.49
CA GLU A 383 24.87 36.30 21.67
C GLU A 383 25.44 35.65 22.96
N ALA A 384 26.58 34.96 22.88
CA ALA A 384 27.23 34.38 24.05
C ALA A 384 27.68 35.46 25.07
N PRO A 385 27.29 35.37 26.36
CA PRO A 385 27.66 36.38 27.36
C PRO A 385 29.18 36.52 27.51
N PRO A 386 29.70 37.73 27.76
CA PRO A 386 31.15 38.02 27.79
C PRO A 386 31.97 37.15 28.75
N GLN A 387 31.33 36.55 29.77
CA GLN A 387 32.00 35.76 30.80
C GLN A 387 32.47 34.38 30.31
N MET A 388 32.02 33.89 29.15
CA MET A 388 32.50 32.61 28.58
C MET A 388 33.55 32.77 27.47
N ARG A 389 33.77 33.99 26.95
CA ARG A 389 34.82 34.22 25.92
C ARG A 389 36.25 34.20 26.50
N VAL A 390 36.41 34.55 27.78
CA VAL A 390 37.74 34.62 28.43
C VAL A 390 38.29 33.24 28.80
N ALA A 391 37.44 32.25 29.06
CA ALA A 391 37.90 30.91 29.50
C ALA A 391 38.49 30.04 28.37
N ARG A 392 38.30 30.39 27.10
CA ARG A 392 38.80 29.60 25.96
C ARG A 392 40.14 30.11 25.42
N GLU A 393 40.43 31.40 25.55
CA GLU A 393 41.73 31.98 25.15
C GLU A 393 42.82 31.84 26.23
N GLU A 394 42.46 31.62 27.49
CA GLU A 394 43.45 31.45 28.58
C GLU A 394 44.09 30.05 28.65
N ASN A 395 43.61 29.06 27.86
CA ASN A 395 44.14 27.69 27.88
C ASN A 395 45.15 27.37 26.76
N GLU A 396 45.41 28.29 25.82
CA GLU A 396 46.40 28.10 24.74
C GLU A 396 47.73 28.80 24.99
N THR A 397 47.88 29.53 26.11
CA THR A 397 49.06 30.37 26.36
C THR A 397 49.73 30.16 27.72
N THR A 398 49.95 28.92 28.14
CA THR A 398 50.98 28.65 29.18
C THR A 398 51.77 27.37 28.90
N GLY A 399 53.10 27.52 28.80
CA GLY A 399 54.05 26.44 29.13
C GLY A 399 54.88 25.84 28.00
N SER A 400 55.80 26.62 27.43
CA SER A 400 57.03 26.07 26.82
C SER A 400 58.18 26.16 27.83
N ARG A 401 58.77 25.02 28.21
CA ARG A 401 60.22 24.83 28.48
C ARG A 401 60.59 23.38 28.84
N ASP A 402 61.41 22.79 27.97
CA ASP A 402 62.54 21.87 28.15
C ASP A 402 62.72 21.13 29.49
N ASP A 403 62.81 19.80 29.47
CA ASP A 403 64.05 19.02 29.23
C ASP A 403 63.92 17.60 29.83
N GLY A 404 64.60 16.62 29.24
CA GLY A 404 65.06 15.43 29.97
C GLY A 404 64.22 14.14 29.90
N GLY A 405 64.54 13.30 28.91
CA GLY A 405 65.01 11.93 29.12
C GLY A 405 64.13 10.85 29.79
N ARG A 406 64.08 9.70 29.09
CA ARG A 406 64.28 8.32 29.58
C ARG A 406 63.05 7.38 29.64
N GLU A 407 63.15 6.36 28.79
CA GLU A 407 62.77 4.94 28.87
C GLU A 407 61.50 4.44 29.58
N SER A 408 60.93 3.42 28.93
CA SER A 408 60.21 2.22 29.43
C SER A 408 58.68 2.17 29.31
N SER A 409 58.22 1.23 28.48
CA SER A 409 56.93 0.51 28.57
C SER A 409 56.85 -0.33 29.86
N PRO A 410 55.82 -1.19 30.11
CA PRO A 410 54.40 -1.25 29.71
C PRO A 410 53.47 -1.42 30.96
N GLU A 411 52.17 -1.72 30.77
CA GLU A 411 51.19 -2.43 31.66
C GLU A 411 49.82 -1.72 31.70
N GLU A 412 48.80 -2.32 31.09
CA GLU A 412 47.78 -3.22 31.70
C GLU A 412 46.62 -2.49 32.41
N GLY A 413 45.41 -2.76 31.90
CA GLY A 413 44.31 -3.17 32.77
C GLY A 413 43.12 -2.21 32.94
N PRO A 414 41.93 -2.74 33.28
CA PRO A 414 40.68 -2.37 32.61
C PRO A 414 39.61 -1.78 33.55
N LYS A 415 38.55 -1.18 33.02
CA LYS A 415 37.21 -1.00 33.64
C LYS A 415 36.23 -0.44 32.59
N LYS A 416 35.32 -1.24 32.01
CA LYS A 416 33.93 -1.52 32.46
C LYS A 416 33.18 -0.29 33.02
N ARG A 417 32.14 0.14 32.28
CA ARG A 417 30.74 0.41 32.74
C ARG A 417 29.93 0.90 31.54
N GLU A 418 29.02 0.06 31.04
CA GLU A 418 27.57 0.07 31.33
C GLU A 418 26.81 0.97 30.37
N ALA A 419 26.12 0.31 29.44
CA ALA A 419 25.16 0.90 28.52
C ALA A 419 23.88 1.25 29.28
N HIS A 420 23.42 2.49 29.13
CA HIS A 420 22.03 2.85 29.36
C HIS A 420 21.36 3.04 28.00
N ALA A 421 20.35 2.22 27.75
CA ALA A 421 19.38 2.40 26.70
C ALA A 421 18.56 3.67 26.99
N GLY A 422 18.50 4.58 26.01
CA GLY A 422 17.51 5.64 25.95
C GLY A 422 16.37 5.20 25.04
N GLN A 423 15.19 5.04 25.63
CA GLN A 423 13.90 4.95 24.94
C GLN A 423 13.64 6.27 24.23
N ASP A 424 13.22 6.19 22.97
CA ASP A 424 12.82 7.33 22.15
C ASP A 424 11.29 7.26 22.02
N ASP A 425 10.60 8.04 22.85
CA ASP A 425 9.15 8.23 22.84
C ASP A 425 8.76 9.07 21.61
N ARG A 426 7.94 8.49 20.73
CA ARG A 426 7.15 9.25 19.75
C ARG A 426 5.68 9.04 20.07
N ASP A 427 5.09 10.05 20.67
CA ASP A 427 3.66 10.18 20.91
C ASP A 427 2.90 10.22 19.58
N GLY A 428 2.19 9.12 19.27
CA GLY A 428 0.96 9.17 18.50
C GLY A 428 -0.19 9.73 19.36
N PRO A 429 -1.34 10.12 18.77
CA PRO A 429 -2.47 10.59 19.55
C PRO A 429 -2.85 9.53 20.59
N SER A 430 -2.94 9.94 21.85
CA SER A 430 -3.18 8.99 22.93
C SER A 430 -4.61 8.46 22.82
N LYS A 431 -4.85 7.24 23.32
CA LYS A 431 -6.22 6.69 23.42
C LYS A 431 -7.20 7.63 24.13
N ALA A 432 -6.71 8.53 24.99
CA ALA A 432 -7.52 9.54 25.66
C ALA A 432 -8.02 10.65 24.71
N ASP A 433 -7.24 11.00 23.67
CA ASP A 433 -7.62 12.04 22.70
C ASP A 433 -8.74 11.56 21.76
N ASP A 434 -8.74 10.27 21.41
CA ASP A 434 -9.83 9.63 20.65
C ASP A 434 -11.08 9.41 21.51
N GLU A 435 -10.91 9.11 22.80
CA GLU A 435 -12.03 8.97 23.73
C GLU A 435 -12.70 10.32 24.03
N GLU A 436 -11.93 11.41 24.12
CA GLU A 436 -12.48 12.76 24.28
C GLU A 436 -13.18 13.26 23.00
N ARG A 437 -12.68 12.88 21.82
CA ARG A 437 -13.37 13.12 20.54
C ARG A 437 -14.68 12.34 20.42
N ARG A 438 -14.72 11.09 20.89
CA ARG A 438 -15.93 10.26 20.96
C ARG A 438 -16.95 10.82 21.96
N LYS A 439 -16.50 11.34 23.10
CA LYS A 439 -17.38 11.95 24.11
C LYS A 439 -18.05 13.23 23.61
N ARG A 440 -17.31 14.09 22.89
CA ARG A 440 -17.85 15.32 22.27
C ARG A 440 -18.87 15.06 21.15
N ARG A 441 -18.89 13.87 20.55
CA ARG A 441 -19.88 13.47 19.54
C ARG A 441 -21.17 12.87 20.14
N ARG A 442 -21.13 12.43 21.41
CA ARG A 442 -22.31 11.86 22.10
C ARG A 442 -23.14 12.91 22.84
N GLU A 443 -22.62 14.13 23.02
CA GLU A 443 -23.23 15.20 23.81
C GLU A 443 -23.77 16.38 22.96
N GLY A 444 -23.68 16.32 21.64
CA GLY A 444 -24.24 17.30 20.70
C GLY A 444 -25.08 16.61 19.65
#